data_AF-A0A9X7C552-F1
#
_entry.id   AF-A0A9X7C552-F1
#
_cell.length_a   1.000
_cell.length_b   1.000
_cell.length_c   1.000
_cell.angle_alpha   90.00
_cell.angle_beta   90.00
_cell.angle_gamma   90.00
#
_symmetry.space_group_name_H-M   'P 1'
#
loop_
_entity.id
_entity.type
_entity.pdbx_description
1 polymer ?
#
loop_
_entity_poly.entity_id
_entity_poly.type
_entity_poly.pdbx_seq_one_letter_code
_entity_poly.pdbx_strand_id
1 'polypeptide(L)'
;MSFFKFDETNVNTGFELVAEGKYEAVIVNAEAGKTQAGKDKLSVDFEIRSDVPQNHQGAKVLYNTFTFEHEVSVKIVNSLLKACGFGNNHAFHSAEDMGKQLINKNVK
;
A
#
# COMPACT_ATOMS: atom_id res chain seq x y z
N MET A 1 -25.30 8.21 26.51
CA MET A 1 -24.44 9.39 26.27
C MET A 1 -23.71 9.17 24.96
N SER A 2 -23.82 10.10 24.01
CA SER A 2 -23.12 10.00 22.72
C SER A 2 -21.68 10.50 22.87
N PHE A 3 -20.72 9.64 22.54
CA PHE A 3 -19.27 9.88 22.62
C PHE A 3 -18.79 11.00 21.70
N PHE A 4 -19.50 11.28 20.61
CA PHE A 4 -19.12 12.27 19.60
C PHE A 4 -20.35 12.89 18.92
N LYS A 5 -20.26 14.16 18.53
CA LYS A 5 -21.28 14.88 17.75
C LYS A 5 -20.58 15.60 16.62
N PHE A 6 -20.93 15.24 15.39
CA PHE A 6 -20.35 15.82 14.17
C PHE A 6 -20.67 17.32 14.07
N ASP A 7 -19.68 18.12 13.67
CA ASP A 7 -19.77 19.56 13.44
C ASP A 7 -19.14 19.87 12.07
N GLU A 8 -20.01 20.12 11.09
CA GLU A 8 -19.61 20.42 9.71
C GLU A 8 -18.88 21.77 9.55
N THR A 9 -19.00 22.66 10.54
CA THR A 9 -18.32 23.97 10.51
C THR A 9 -16.87 23.90 10.98
N ASN A 10 -16.48 22.75 11.54
CA ASN A 10 -15.14 22.48 12.08
C ASN A 10 -14.50 21.26 11.39
N VAL A 11 -14.50 21.28 10.05
CA VAL A 11 -13.88 20.25 9.21
C VAL A 11 -12.52 20.70 8.68
N ASN A 12 -11.57 19.77 8.55
CA ASN A 12 -10.28 20.04 7.92
C ASN A 12 -10.46 20.03 6.39
N THR A 13 -10.21 21.17 5.74
CA THR A 13 -10.33 21.33 4.27
C THR A 13 -9.17 20.71 3.48
N GLY A 14 -8.12 20.24 4.16
CA GLY A 14 -6.98 19.54 3.54
C GLY A 14 -7.18 18.01 3.44
N PHE A 15 -8.29 17.48 3.97
CA PHE A 15 -8.65 16.08 3.77
C PHE A 15 -9.44 15.95 2.47
N GLU A 16 -8.75 15.61 1.39
CA GLU A 16 -9.37 15.24 0.12
C GLU A 16 -9.23 13.73 -0.11
N LEU A 17 -10.30 13.11 -0.60
CA LEU A 17 -10.21 11.76 -1.14
C LEU A 17 -9.26 11.80 -2.34
N VAL A 18 -8.29 10.90 -2.36
CA VAL A 18 -7.41 10.72 -3.53
C VAL A 18 -8.32 10.36 -4.71
N ALA A 19 -8.36 11.23 -5.72
CA ALA A 19 -9.17 10.99 -6.91
C ALA A 19 -8.66 9.78 -7.69
N GLU A 20 -9.48 9.21 -8.57
CA GLU A 20 -8.99 8.20 -9.51
C GLU A 20 -7.99 8.83 -10.49
N GLY A 21 -6.85 8.19 -10.68
CA GLY A 21 -5.78 8.74 -11.50
C GLY A 21 -4.54 7.86 -11.56
N LYS A 22 -3.53 8.33 -12.31
CA LYS A 22 -2.19 7.74 -12.31
C LYS A 22 -1.30 8.58 -11.39
N TYR A 23 -0.64 7.92 -10.46
CA TYR A 23 0.20 8.56 -9.46
C TYR A 23 1.56 7.87 -9.39
N GLU A 24 2.61 8.67 -9.15
CA GLU A 24 3.87 8.12 -8.68
C GLU A 24 3.80 7.93 -7.17
N ALA A 25 4.03 6.70 -6.71
CA ALA A 25 3.96 6.34 -5.31
C ALA A 25 5.21 5.59 -4.83
N VAL A 26 5.43 5.62 -3.52
CA VAL A 26 6.49 4.90 -2.81
C VAL A 26 5.87 4.05 -1.71
N ILE A 27 6.45 2.87 -1.47
CA ILE A 27 6.09 2.03 -0.34
C ILE A 27 6.75 2.59 0.93
N VAL A 28 5.94 3.11 1.85
CA VAL A 28 6.40 3.70 3.11
C VAL A 28 6.33 2.73 4.28
N ASN A 29 5.54 1.67 4.16
CA ASN A 29 5.44 0.61 5.15
C ASN A 29 5.13 -0.73 4.48
N ALA A 30 5.71 -1.80 5.01
CA ALA A 30 5.43 -3.17 4.58
C ALA A 30 5.54 -4.11 5.80
N GLU A 31 4.40 -4.59 6.27
CA GLU A 31 4.28 -5.43 7.45
C GLU A 31 3.85 -6.85 7.07
N ALA A 32 4.70 -7.83 7.35
CA ALA A 32 4.34 -9.23 7.24
C ALA A 32 3.54 -9.67 8.46
N GLY A 33 2.57 -10.55 8.27
CA GLY A 33 1.83 -11.13 9.38
C GLY A 33 1.04 -12.34 8.98
N LYS A 34 0.09 -12.73 9.84
CA LYS A 34 -0.87 -13.81 9.55
C LYS A 34 -2.31 -13.31 9.50
N THR A 35 -3.12 -13.91 8.64
CA THR A 35 -4.57 -13.76 8.65
C THR A 35 -5.16 -14.46 9.89
N GLN A 36 -6.43 -14.22 10.21
CA GLN A 36 -7.11 -14.96 11.28
C GLN A 36 -7.14 -16.48 11.05
N ALA A 37 -6.99 -16.93 9.80
CA ALA A 37 -6.87 -18.34 9.43
C ALA A 37 -5.43 -18.88 9.48
N GLY A 38 -4.48 -18.10 10.03
CA GLY A 38 -3.07 -18.51 10.20
C GLY A 38 -2.22 -18.45 8.92
N LYS A 39 -2.74 -17.86 7.84
CA LYS A 39 -2.09 -17.77 6.53
C LYS A 39 -1.21 -16.54 6.42
N ASP A 40 -0.12 -16.61 5.69
CA ASP A 40 0.78 -15.47 5.52
C ASP A 40 0.10 -14.34 4.74
N LYS A 41 0.29 -13.12 5.21
CA LYS A 41 -0.17 -11.88 4.58
C LYS A 41 0.94 -10.83 4.59
N LEU A 42 0.86 -9.90 3.66
CA LEU A 42 1.68 -8.70 3.63
C LEU A 42 0.77 -7.47 3.53
N SER A 43 0.86 -6.57 4.49
CA SER A 43 0.17 -5.30 4.51
C SER A 43 1.13 -4.21 4.05
N VAL A 44 0.80 -3.52 2.96
CA VAL A 44 1.66 -2.49 2.36
C VAL A 44 0.92 -1.16 2.33
N ASP A 45 1.61 -0.10 2.80
CA ASP A 45 1.12 1.27 2.74
C ASP A 45 1.89 2.03 1.66
N PHE A 46 1.15 2.68 0.77
CA PHE A 46 1.71 3.52 -0.28
C PHE A 46 1.56 4.99 0.10
N GLU A 47 2.53 5.80 -0.27
CA GLU A 47 2.45 7.25 -0.24
C GLU A 47 2.64 7.79 -1.65
N ILE A 48 1.73 8.65 -2.10
CA ILE A 48 1.92 9.40 -3.35
C ILE A 48 3.10 10.34 -3.13
N ARG A 49 4.13 10.18 -3.95
CA ARG A 49 5.41 10.87 -3.80
C ARG A 49 5.23 12.38 -3.70
N SER A 50 5.66 12.95 -2.57
CA SER A 50 5.58 14.39 -2.31
C SER A 50 6.63 15.21 -3.05
N ASP A 51 7.67 14.55 -3.58
CA ASP A 51 8.81 15.17 -4.26
C ASP A 51 8.62 15.33 -5.78
N VAL A 52 7.48 14.88 -6.33
CA VAL A 52 7.14 14.99 -7.76
C VAL A 52 5.89 15.87 -7.92
N PRO A 53 5.91 16.94 -8.73
CA PRO A 53 4.73 17.75 -9.09
C PRO A 53 3.55 16.91 -9.62
N GLN A 54 2.55 16.60 -8.78
CA GLN A 54 1.37 15.78 -9.09
C GLN A 54 0.23 16.03 -8.09
N ASN A 55 -0.97 15.56 -8.40
CA ASN A 55 -2.12 15.69 -7.50
C ASN A 55 -1.98 14.76 -6.28
N HIS A 56 -2.48 15.18 -5.12
CA HIS A 56 -2.49 14.42 -3.85
C HIS A 56 -1.09 13.99 -3.34
N GLN A 57 -0.05 14.77 -3.63
CA GLN A 57 1.28 14.61 -3.03
C GLN A 57 1.25 14.42 -1.51
N GLY A 58 1.99 13.44 -1.01
CA GLY A 58 2.06 13.11 0.43
C GLY A 58 0.83 12.38 0.96
N ALA A 59 -0.18 12.10 0.12
CA ALA A 59 -1.33 11.32 0.55
C ALA A 59 -0.95 9.84 0.71
N LYS A 60 -1.33 9.26 1.85
CA LYS A 60 -1.17 7.83 2.13
C LYS A 60 -2.36 7.07 1.55
N VAL A 61 -2.09 6.25 0.54
CA VAL A 61 -3.04 5.29 0.01
C VAL A 61 -2.86 4.01 0.81
N LEU A 62 -3.64 3.90 1.90
CA LEU A 62 -3.75 2.67 2.67
C LEU A 62 -4.55 1.61 1.89
N TYR A 63 -4.34 0.36 2.30
CA TYR A 63 -5.10 -0.84 1.93
C TYR A 63 -4.63 -1.58 0.69
N ASN A 64 -3.50 -2.28 0.81
CA ASN A 64 -3.43 -3.62 0.23
C ASN A 64 -2.91 -4.62 1.25
N THR A 65 -3.81 -5.49 1.73
CA THR A 65 -3.41 -6.75 2.37
C THR A 65 -3.32 -7.81 1.30
N PHE A 66 -2.11 -8.16 0.90
CA PHE A 66 -1.87 -9.24 -0.03
C PHE A 66 -1.95 -10.58 0.68
N THR A 67 -2.71 -11.50 0.09
CA THR A 67 -2.77 -12.91 0.49
C THR A 67 -2.19 -13.76 -0.63
N PHE A 68 -1.48 -14.83 -0.29
CA PHE A 68 -0.67 -15.59 -1.27
C PHE A 68 -1.36 -16.86 -1.80
N GLU A 69 -2.63 -17.08 -1.47
CA GLU A 69 -3.32 -18.35 -1.77
C GLU A 69 -4.37 -18.24 -2.89
N HIS A 70 -4.98 -17.07 -3.07
CA HIS A 70 -6.00 -16.87 -4.09
C HIS A 70 -5.37 -16.42 -5.42
N GLU A 71 -5.75 -17.02 -6.53
CA GLU A 71 -5.14 -16.78 -7.86
C GLU A 71 -5.14 -15.29 -8.24
N VAL A 72 -6.22 -14.57 -7.92
CA VAL A 72 -6.32 -13.12 -8.13
C VAL A 72 -5.33 -12.36 -7.26
N SER A 73 -5.21 -12.70 -5.97
CA SER A 73 -4.27 -12.05 -5.06
C SER A 73 -2.82 -12.27 -5.48
N VAL A 74 -2.48 -13.47 -5.95
CA VAL A 74 -1.15 -13.79 -6.51
C VAL A 74 -0.85 -12.94 -7.75
N LYS A 75 -1.83 -12.74 -8.65
CA LYS A 75 -1.66 -11.85 -9.82
C LYS A 75 -1.41 -10.40 -9.41
N ILE A 76 -2.07 -9.91 -8.35
CA ILE A 76 -1.85 -8.55 -7.84
C ILE A 76 -0.46 -8.42 -7.20
N VAL A 77 -0.02 -9.41 -6.41
CA VAL A 77 1.35 -9.45 -5.88
C VAL A 77 2.39 -9.44 -7.00
N ASN A 78 2.21 -10.25 -8.04
CA ASN A 78 3.10 -10.27 -9.21
C ASN A 78 3.14 -8.91 -9.94
N SER A 79 2.00 -8.22 -10.01
CA SER A 79 1.91 -6.87 -10.61
C SER A 79 2.67 -5.84 -9.78
N LEU A 80 2.54 -5.88 -8.46
CA LEU A 80 3.32 -5.05 -7.53
C LEU A 80 4.83 -5.28 -7.69
N LEU A 81 5.25 -6.56 -7.71
CA LEU A 81 6.66 -6.92 -7.86
C LEU A 81 7.26 -6.43 -9.18
N LYS A 82 6.50 -6.57 -10.27
CA LYS A 82 6.88 -6.03 -11.57
C LYS A 82 7.02 -4.51 -11.54
N ALA A 83 6.08 -3.80 -10.92
CA ALA A 83 6.11 -2.34 -10.79
C ALA A 83 7.25 -1.84 -9.90
N CYS A 84 7.66 -2.64 -8.90
CA CYS A 84 8.85 -2.38 -8.07
C CYS A 84 10.18 -2.72 -8.78
N GLY A 85 10.13 -3.22 -10.01
CA GLY A 85 11.31 -3.53 -10.84
C GLY A 85 12.00 -4.85 -10.52
N PHE A 86 11.33 -5.78 -9.83
CA PHE A 86 11.90 -7.12 -9.61
C PHE A 86 11.92 -7.93 -10.91
N GLY A 87 13.01 -8.68 -11.09
CA GLY A 87 13.20 -9.56 -12.24
C GLY A 87 12.33 -10.82 -12.16
N ASN A 88 12.13 -11.47 -13.31
CA ASN A 88 11.46 -12.76 -13.37
C ASN A 88 12.24 -13.81 -12.56
N ASN A 89 11.51 -14.71 -11.87
CA ASN A 89 12.05 -15.74 -10.97
C ASN A 89 12.84 -15.23 -9.75
N HIS A 90 12.65 -13.97 -9.34
CA HIS A 90 13.21 -13.48 -8.06
C HIS A 90 12.60 -14.26 -6.89
N ALA A 91 13.43 -14.93 -6.11
CA ALA A 91 13.00 -15.73 -4.97
C ALA A 91 12.90 -14.86 -3.71
N PHE A 92 11.73 -14.86 -3.07
CA PHE A 92 11.54 -14.33 -1.72
C PHE A 92 11.46 -15.51 -0.76
N HIS A 93 12.18 -15.42 0.37
CA HIS A 93 12.30 -16.54 1.31
C HIS A 93 11.23 -16.54 2.41
N SER A 94 10.55 -15.41 2.62
CA SER A 94 9.45 -15.24 3.57
C SER A 94 8.67 -13.95 3.26
N ALA A 95 7.50 -13.77 3.87
CA ALA A 95 6.78 -12.51 3.81
C ALA A 95 7.58 -11.37 4.48
N GLU A 96 8.32 -11.63 5.57
CA GLU A 96 9.20 -10.62 6.16
C GLU A 96 10.34 -10.21 5.21
N ASP A 97 10.96 -11.17 4.54
CA ASP A 97 12.02 -10.93 3.55
C ASP A 97 11.50 -10.09 2.39
N MET A 98 10.33 -10.44 1.85
CA MET A 98 9.64 -9.66 0.83
C MET A 98 9.35 -8.22 1.30
N GLY A 99 8.79 -8.04 2.50
CA GLY A 99 8.51 -6.72 3.07
C GLY A 99 9.76 -5.85 3.17
N LYS A 100 10.86 -6.40 3.71
CA LYS A 100 12.15 -5.68 3.80
C LYS A 100 12.69 -5.23 2.45
N GLN A 101 12.54 -6.05 1.42
CA GLN A 101 13.01 -5.73 0.06
C GLN A 101 12.11 -4.73 -0.68
N LEU A 102 10.85 -4.60 -0.26
CA LEU A 102 9.87 -3.68 -0.84
C LEU A 102 9.93 -2.26 -0.25
N ILE A 103 10.33 -2.11 1.02
CA ILE A 103 10.43 -0.79 1.66
C ILE A 103 11.33 0.13 0.82
N ASN A 104 10.89 1.37 0.60
CA ASN A 104 11.55 2.39 -0.21
C ASN A 104 11.68 2.07 -1.72
N LYS A 105 11.01 1.03 -2.23
CA LYS A 105 10.90 0.83 -3.68
C LYS A 105 9.89 1.81 -4.27
N ASN A 106 10.29 2.42 -5.39
CA ASN A 106 9.38 3.18 -6.23
C ASN A 106 8.48 2.22 -7.00
N VAL A 107 7.22 2.59 -7.13
CA VAL A 107 6.22 1.85 -7.91
C VAL A 107 5.90 2.69 -9.15
N LYS A 108 6.09 2.11 -10.34
CA LYS A 108 5.86 2.78 -11.63
C LYS A 108 4.84 2.05 -12.48
#